data_AF-A0A8S2L2Z2-F1
#
_entry.id   AF-A0A8S2L2Z2-F1
#
_cell.length_a   1.000
_cell.length_b   1.000
_cell.length_c   1.000
_cell.angle_alpha   90.00
_cell.angle_beta   90.00
_cell.angle_gamma   90.00
#
_symmetry.space_group_name_H-M   'P 1'
#
loop_
_entity.id
_entity.type
_entity.pdbx_description
1 polymer ?
#
loop_
_entity_poly.entity_id
_entity_poly.type
_entity_poly.pdbx_seq_one_letter_code
_entity_poly.pdbx_strand_id
1 'polypeptide(L)'
;VKNLKLKYEGLVENSKYYFPNVTSLTFARDHFKKFRTTEHIQYLKMMINLFKLKHLGIPDNTDNTIASFLLEIFKQTPQLSSISISPHCLREI
;
A
#
# COMPACT_ATOMS: atom_id res chain seq x y z
N VAL A 1 10.41 7.80 -10.38
CA VAL A 1 9.06 8.02 -9.79
C VAL A 1 9.21 8.17 -8.28
N LYS A 2 8.60 9.20 -7.65
CA LYS A 2 8.60 9.39 -6.19
C LYS A 2 7.24 9.09 -5.54
N ASN A 3 6.16 9.32 -6.29
CA ASN A 3 4.79 9.09 -5.86
C ASN A 3 4.18 8.00 -6.74
N LEU A 4 3.65 6.94 -6.13
CA LEU A 4 3.05 5.81 -6.82
C LEU A 4 1.60 5.66 -6.39
N LYS A 5 0.69 5.71 -7.37
CA LYS A 5 -0.71 5.32 -7.16
C LYS A 5 -0.91 3.93 -7.75
N LEU A 6 -1.23 2.97 -6.90
CA LEU A 6 -1.18 1.56 -7.25
C LEU A 6 -2.59 0.99 -7.44
N LYS A 7 -2.82 0.43 -8.63
CA LYS A 7 -4.00 -0.40 -8.95
C LYS A 7 -3.63 -1.87 -8.79
N TYR A 8 -4.59 -2.73 -8.49
CA TYR A 8 -4.33 -4.15 -8.24
C TYR A 8 -3.76 -4.87 -9.46
N GLU A 9 -4.36 -4.65 -10.62
CA GLU A 9 -3.90 -5.21 -11.90
C GLU A 9 -2.46 -4.75 -12.18
N GLY A 10 -2.18 -3.49 -11.83
CA GLY A 10 -0.85 -2.91 -11.92
C GLY A 10 0.18 -3.54 -10.97
N LEU A 11 -0.21 -4.18 -9.88
CA LEU A 11 0.71 -4.88 -8.97
C LEU A 11 1.23 -6.17 -9.60
N VAL A 12 0.32 -6.96 -10.19
CA VAL A 12 0.63 -8.30 -10.73
C VAL A 12 1.37 -8.15 -12.06
N GLU A 13 0.84 -7.34 -12.96
CA GLU A 13 1.37 -7.17 -14.32
C GLU A 13 2.73 -6.44 -14.34
N ASN A 14 2.92 -5.46 -13.44
CA ASN A 14 4.12 -4.63 -13.40
C ASN A 14 5.11 -5.01 -12.30
N SER A 15 4.94 -6.17 -11.68
CA SER A 15 5.89 -6.72 -10.68
C SER A 15 7.33 -6.83 -11.17
N LYS A 16 7.53 -6.78 -12.50
CA LYS A 16 8.84 -6.78 -13.18
C LYS A 16 9.56 -5.43 -13.10
N TYR A 17 8.84 -4.34 -12.86
CA TYR A 17 9.40 -3.00 -12.81
C TYR A 17 9.73 -2.59 -11.38
N TYR A 18 10.95 -2.13 -11.16
CA TYR A 18 11.42 -1.68 -9.86
C TYR A 18 11.56 -0.16 -9.80
N PHE A 19 10.85 0.45 -8.85
CA PHE A 19 10.83 1.89 -8.59
C PHE A 19 11.44 2.20 -7.20
N PRO A 20 12.78 2.15 -7.07
CA PRO A 20 13.48 2.24 -5.77
C PRO A 20 13.33 3.58 -5.05
N ASN A 21 12.91 4.62 -5.76
CA ASN A 21 12.85 6.00 -5.25
C ASN A 21 11.44 6.43 -4.84
N VAL A 22 10.48 5.50 -4.80
CA VAL A 22 9.12 5.77 -4.32
C VAL A 22 9.18 6.05 -2.82
N THR A 23 8.68 7.21 -2.43
CA THR A 23 8.56 7.66 -1.04
C THR A 23 7.11 7.82 -0.61
N SER A 24 6.17 7.83 -1.55
CA SER A 24 4.74 7.95 -1.31
C SER A 24 3.97 6.90 -2.10
N LEU A 25 3.16 6.09 -1.41
CA LEU A 25 2.32 5.05 -2.00
C LEU A 25 0.86 5.31 -1.65
N THR A 26 -0.01 5.27 -2.63
CA THR A 26 -1.46 5.35 -2.43
C THR A 26 -2.15 4.24 -3.19
N PHE A 27 -3.04 3.49 -2.55
CA PHE A 27 -3.81 2.47 -3.24
C PHE A 27 -5.04 3.08 -3.93
N ALA A 28 -5.38 2.56 -5.11
CA ALA A 28 -6.60 2.94 -5.80
C ALA A 28 -7.84 2.32 -5.11
N ARG A 29 -8.88 3.15 -4.91
CA ARG A 29 -10.11 2.83 -4.16
C ARG A 29 -10.77 1.52 -4.60
N ASP A 30 -10.94 1.34 -5.90
CA ASP A 30 -11.75 0.24 -6.46
C ASP A 30 -11.08 -1.14 -6.34
N HIS A 31 -9.82 -1.17 -5.92
CA HIS A 31 -9.01 -2.38 -5.94
C HIS A 31 -8.39 -2.72 -4.60
N PHE A 32 -8.51 -1.84 -3.59
CA PHE A 32 -7.84 -2.05 -2.32
C PHE A 32 -8.30 -3.31 -1.57
N LYS A 33 -9.60 -3.64 -1.68
CA LYS A 33 -10.16 -4.89 -1.14
C LYS A 33 -9.53 -6.17 -1.69
N LYS A 34 -8.83 -6.11 -2.83
CA LYS A 34 -8.16 -7.26 -3.43
C LYS A 34 -6.78 -7.53 -2.79
N PHE A 35 -6.21 -6.57 -2.05
CA PHE A 35 -4.93 -6.71 -1.36
C PHE A 35 -5.12 -7.40 0.00
N ARG A 36 -5.28 -8.73 -0.01
CA ARG A 36 -5.63 -9.51 1.20
C ARG A 36 -4.56 -10.47 1.67
N THR A 37 -3.48 -10.63 0.93
CA THR A 37 -2.53 -11.73 1.14
C THR A 37 -1.10 -11.24 1.24
N THR A 38 -0.28 -12.03 1.93
CA THR A 38 1.18 -11.83 2.04
C THR A 38 1.86 -11.84 0.67
N GLU A 39 1.28 -12.53 -0.31
CA GLU A 39 1.77 -12.55 -1.70
C GLU A 39 1.74 -11.15 -2.34
N HIS A 40 0.68 -10.37 -2.12
CA HIS A 40 0.63 -8.99 -2.62
C HIS A 40 1.70 -8.10 -1.99
N ILE A 41 2.09 -8.38 -0.76
CA ILE A 41 3.21 -7.68 -0.10
C ILE A 41 4.52 -8.06 -0.79
N GLN A 42 4.71 -9.31 -1.19
CA GLN A 42 5.90 -9.71 -1.96
C GLN A 42 5.98 -8.97 -3.29
N TYR A 43 4.88 -8.90 -4.04
CA TYR A 43 4.87 -8.10 -5.28
C TYR A 43 5.16 -6.62 -5.01
N LEU A 44 4.64 -6.07 -3.91
CA LEU A 44 4.92 -4.68 -3.54
C LEU A 44 6.41 -4.47 -3.25
N LYS A 45 7.07 -5.40 -2.54
CA LYS A 45 8.52 -5.37 -2.29
C LYS A 45 9.35 -5.47 -3.58
N MET A 46 8.87 -6.23 -4.57
CA MET A 46 9.52 -6.33 -5.87
C MET A 46 9.41 -5.02 -6.66
N MET A 47 8.34 -4.27 -6.45
CA MET A 47 8.10 -3.01 -7.17
C MET A 47 8.70 -1.78 -6.51
N ILE A 48 8.78 -1.71 -5.18
CA ILE A 48 9.25 -0.52 -4.47
C ILE A 48 10.15 -0.87 -3.29
N ASN A 49 11.03 0.07 -2.93
CA ASN A 49 11.79 -0.02 -1.70
C ASN A 49 10.95 0.47 -0.50
N LEU A 50 10.30 -0.45 0.21
CA LEU A 50 9.47 -0.13 1.39
C LEU A 50 10.25 0.60 2.50
N PHE A 51 11.56 0.39 2.62
CA PHE A 51 12.39 1.08 3.62
C PHE A 51 12.43 2.59 3.41
N LYS A 52 12.27 3.07 2.17
CA LYS A 52 12.26 4.49 1.81
C LYS A 52 10.86 5.11 1.82
N LEU A 53 9.82 4.31 2.09
CA LEU A 53 8.45 4.79 2.08
C LEU A 53 8.22 5.70 3.29
N LYS A 54 7.79 6.93 3.03
CA LYS A 54 7.50 7.97 4.03
C LYS A 54 6.02 8.25 4.17
N HIS A 55 5.26 8.05 3.11
CA HIS A 55 3.82 8.30 3.07
C HIS A 55 3.04 7.09 2.55
N LEU A 56 1.97 6.74 3.27
CA LEU A 56 1.02 5.69 2.89
C LEU A 56 -0.41 6.23 2.87
N GLY A 57 -1.05 6.18 1.71
CA GLY A 57 -2.44 6.55 1.50
C GLY A 57 -3.35 5.33 1.42
N ILE A 58 -4.32 5.27 2.32
CA ILE A 58 -5.28 4.18 2.48
C ILE A 58 -6.66 4.70 2.01
N PRO A 59 -7.21 4.17 0.89
CA PRO A 59 -8.50 4.62 0.37
C PRO A 59 -9.67 4.06 1.17
N ASP A 60 -10.88 4.61 0.95
CA ASP A 60 -12.11 4.14 1.61
C ASP A 60 -12.42 2.65 1.38
N ASN A 61 -13.27 2.10 2.24
CA ASN A 61 -13.80 0.73 2.22
C ASN A 61 -12.79 -0.36 2.63
N THR A 62 -11.95 -0.05 3.62
CA THR A 62 -11.10 -1.05 4.29
C THR A 62 -11.94 -1.93 5.21
N ASP A 63 -11.96 -3.24 4.95
CA ASP A 63 -12.54 -4.21 5.88
C ASP A 63 -11.50 -4.66 6.93
N ASN A 64 -11.94 -5.34 7.99
CA ASN A 64 -11.03 -5.84 9.04
C ASN A 64 -9.95 -6.79 8.49
N THR A 65 -10.18 -7.45 7.35
CA THR A 65 -9.18 -8.30 6.69
C THR A 65 -7.99 -7.54 6.12
N ILE A 66 -8.12 -6.23 5.89
CA ILE A 66 -7.01 -5.36 5.45
C ILE A 66 -6.07 -4.99 6.60
N ALA A 67 -6.51 -5.07 7.86
CA ALA A 67 -5.68 -4.69 9.01
C ALA A 67 -4.39 -5.52 9.09
N SER A 68 -4.46 -6.83 8.82
CA SER A 68 -3.29 -7.71 8.79
C SER A 68 -2.30 -7.34 7.68
N PHE A 69 -2.81 -7.01 6.49
CA PHE A 69 -2.00 -6.53 5.36
C PHE A 69 -1.29 -5.20 5.68
N LEU A 70 -2.02 -4.24 6.26
CA LEU A 70 -1.46 -2.94 6.66
C LEU A 70 -0.42 -3.08 7.75
N LEU A 71 -0.67 -3.90 8.78
CA LEU A 71 0.29 -4.19 9.84
C LEU A 71 1.60 -4.74 9.26
N GLU A 72 1.52 -5.61 8.27
CA GLU A 72 2.69 -6.19 7.63
C GLU A 72 3.44 -5.18 6.74
N ILE A 73 2.74 -4.24 6.10
CA ILE A 73 3.39 -3.08 5.45
C ILE A 73 4.13 -2.24 6.50
N PHE A 74 3.47 -1.90 7.61
CA PHE A 74 4.04 -1.03 8.65
C PHE A 74 5.33 -1.59 9.25
N LYS A 75 5.40 -2.91 9.48
CA LYS A 75 6.62 -3.59 9.95
C LYS A 75 7.82 -3.41 9.02
N GLN A 76 7.57 -3.12 7.74
CA GLN A 76 8.60 -3.05 6.71
C GLN A 76 8.91 -1.62 6.25
N THR A 77 8.20 -0.63 6.78
CA THR A 77 8.34 0.79 6.42
C THR A 77 8.79 1.61 7.63
N PRO A 78 10.03 1.44 8.13
CA PRO A 78 10.50 2.12 9.35
C PRO A 78 10.64 3.63 9.20
N GLN A 79 10.68 4.16 7.96
CA GLN A 79 10.72 5.60 7.69
C GLN A 79 9.34 6.21 7.46
N LEU A 80 8.26 5.44 7.68
CA LEU A 80 6.90 5.92 7.49
C LEU A 80 6.60 7.02 8.52
N SER A 81 6.40 8.24 8.05
CA SER A 81 6.16 9.41 8.89
C SER A 81 4.75 9.99 8.70
N SER A 82 4.02 9.52 7.70
CA SER A 82 2.69 10.03 7.37
C SER A 82 1.78 8.92 6.86
N ILE A 83 0.58 8.86 7.44
CA ILE A 83 -0.52 7.99 7.00
C ILE A 83 -1.70 8.90 6.66
N SER A 84 -2.24 8.76 5.46
CA SER A 84 -3.51 9.38 5.07
C SER A 84 -4.58 8.30 4.99
N ILE A 85 -5.55 8.40 5.88
CA ILE A 85 -6.71 7.52 5.94
C ILE A 85 -7.90 8.32 5.43
N SER A 86 -8.68 7.71 4.55
CA SER A 86 -9.90 8.36 4.10
C SER A 86 -10.94 8.46 5.24
N PRO A 87 -11.69 9.58 5.37
CA PRO A 87 -12.51 9.87 6.54
C PRO A 87 -13.62 8.84 6.82
N HIS A 88 -14.05 8.08 5.80
CA HIS A 88 -15.10 7.09 5.97
C HIS A 88 -14.60 5.82 6.67
N CYS A 89 -13.29 5.54 6.70
CA CYS A 89 -12.72 4.41 7.44
C CYS A 89 -12.77 4.57 8.96
N LEU A 90 -12.96 5.79 9.47
CA LEU A 90 -13.05 6.09 10.91
C LEU A 90 -14.49 6.07 11.45
N ARG A 91 -15.49 5.85 10.60
CA ARG A 91 -16.91 5.86 11.02
C ARG A 91 -17.43 4.53 11.57
N GLU A 92 -16.61 3.48 11.53
CA GLU A 92 -16.98 2.12 11.98
C GLU A 92 -16.22 1.65 13.24
N ILE A 93 -15.53 2.57 13.93
CA ILE A 93 -14.93 2.34 15.27
C ILE A 93 -15.83 2.97 16.32
#